data_AF-A0A0S8H1A1-F1
#
_entry.id   AF-A0A0S8H1A1-F1
#
_cell.length_a   1.000
_cell.length_b   1.000
_cell.length_c   1.000
_cell.angle_alpha   90.00
_cell.angle_beta   90.00
_cell.angle_gamma   90.00
#
_symmetry.space_group_name_H-M   'P 1'
#
loop_
_entity.id
_entity.type
_entity.pdbx_description
1 polymer ?
#
loop_
_entity_poly.entity_id
_entity_poly.type
_entity_poly.pdbx_seq_one_letter_code
_entity_poly.pdbx_strand_id
1 'polypeptide(L)'
;EWVRDHLDLDFQLCCYYDPSLRLERPDHVPTDQEKFDPAHRDRMAETIRALKCPAVHYKVLAAGRTPVGEALRYVARVIRPQDVVLVGFFLGDNPDMIQQTVALFEQIVQPAVQAGSTKARGGQRK
;
A
#
# COMPACT_ATOMS: atom_id res chain seq x y z
N GLU A 1 1.74 11.73 10.86
CA GLU A 1 2.33 11.79 12.22
C GLU A 1 1.29 12.11 13.28
N TRP A 2 0.60 13.25 13.22
CA TRP A 2 -0.40 13.63 14.23
C TRP A 2 -1.41 12.52 14.56
N VAL A 3 -2.03 11.89 13.55
CA VAL A 3 -2.99 10.78 13.72
C VAL A 3 -2.40 9.61 14.53
N ARG A 4 -1.16 9.18 14.21
CA ARG A 4 -0.45 8.11 14.91
C ARG A 4 -0.23 8.42 16.40
N ASP A 5 -0.02 9.69 16.73
CA ASP A 5 0.40 10.11 18.06
C ASP A 5 -0.76 10.49 18.97
N HIS A 6 -1.95 10.74 18.41
CA HIS A 6 -3.08 11.30 19.15
C HIS A 6 -4.33 10.43 19.12
N LEU A 7 -4.44 9.45 18.21
CA LEU A 7 -5.59 8.57 18.08
C LEU A 7 -5.21 7.11 18.29
N ASP A 8 -6.12 6.37 18.94
CA ASP A 8 -6.07 4.91 19.03
C ASP A 8 -6.92 4.32 17.89
N LEU A 9 -6.27 3.68 16.93
CA LEU A 9 -6.90 3.25 15.68
C LEU A 9 -6.66 1.76 15.44
N ASP A 10 -7.68 1.06 14.93
CA ASP A 10 -7.55 -0.34 14.53
C ASP A 10 -6.63 -0.52 13.30
N PHE A 11 -6.65 0.44 12.37
CA PHE A 11 -5.79 0.49 11.18
C PHE A 11 -5.75 1.89 10.56
N GLN A 12 -4.81 2.11 9.64
CA GLN A 12 -4.74 3.34 8.83
C GLN A 12 -4.65 3.03 7.34
N LEU A 13 -5.54 3.65 6.55
CA LEU A 13 -5.47 3.62 5.09
C LEU A 13 -4.39 4.58 4.59
N CYS A 14 -3.31 4.03 4.03
CA CYS A 14 -2.12 4.76 3.65
C CYS A 14 -2.00 4.80 2.13
N CYS A 15 -2.41 5.93 1.54
CA CYS A 15 -2.28 6.18 0.11
C CYS A 15 -0.82 6.48 -0.25
N TYR A 16 -0.24 5.75 -1.21
CA TYR A 16 1.14 5.98 -1.66
C TYR A 16 1.33 7.34 -2.35
N TYR A 17 0.28 7.92 -2.89
CA TYR A 17 0.35 9.18 -3.64
C TYR A 17 -0.67 10.16 -3.09
N ASP A 18 -0.36 11.45 -3.19
CA ASP A 18 -1.26 12.48 -2.70
C ASP A 18 -2.52 12.49 -3.57
N PRO A 19 -3.70 12.30 -2.98
CA PRO A 19 -4.94 12.41 -3.73
C PRO A 19 -5.14 13.85 -4.19
N SER A 20 -5.81 13.98 -5.32
CA SER A 20 -6.43 15.23 -5.74
C SER A 20 -7.14 15.94 -4.58
N LEU A 21 -6.93 17.25 -4.46
CA LEU A 21 -7.62 18.05 -3.46
C LEU A 21 -9.13 18.06 -3.76
N ARG A 22 -9.94 17.64 -2.78
CA ARG A 22 -11.40 17.58 -2.89
C ARG A 22 -12.12 18.69 -2.10
N LEU A 23 -11.40 19.73 -1.68
CA LEU A 23 -11.94 20.81 -0.84
C LEU A 23 -13.03 21.62 -1.57
N GLU A 24 -12.81 21.90 -2.85
CA GLU A 24 -13.74 22.70 -3.67
C GLU A 24 -14.70 21.82 -4.47
N ARG A 25 -14.23 20.64 -4.91
CA ARG A 25 -15.00 19.70 -5.73
C ARG A 25 -14.85 18.27 -5.22
N PRO A 26 -15.92 17.62 -4.73
CA PRO A 26 -15.84 16.24 -4.24
C PRO A 26 -15.89 15.21 -5.37
N ASP A 27 -16.44 15.56 -6.54
CA ASP A 27 -16.58 14.65 -7.69
C ASP A 27 -15.24 14.30 -8.36
N HIS A 28 -15.23 13.18 -9.08
CA HIS A 28 -14.08 12.78 -9.87
C HIS A 28 -13.97 13.68 -11.11
N VAL A 29 -12.88 14.42 -11.22
CA VAL A 29 -12.60 15.31 -12.35
C VAL A 29 -11.63 14.59 -13.30
N PRO A 30 -12.06 14.19 -14.51
CA PRO A 30 -11.21 13.41 -15.42
C PRO A 30 -9.96 14.15 -15.91
N THR A 31 -10.00 15.49 -15.93
CA THR A 31 -8.87 16.34 -16.33
C THR A 31 -7.88 16.60 -15.20
N ASP A 32 -8.19 16.13 -13.99
CA ASP A 32 -7.31 16.34 -12.86
C ASP A 32 -6.06 15.46 -13.00
N GLN A 33 -4.91 16.08 -12.79
CA GLN A 33 -3.61 15.42 -12.90
C GLN A 33 -3.16 15.02 -11.50
N GLU A 34 -3.74 13.93 -11.01
CA GLU A 34 -3.23 13.29 -9.79
C GLU A 34 -1.74 12.96 -9.99
N LYS A 35 -0.90 13.43 -9.06
CA LYS A 35 0.55 13.30 -9.16
C LYS A 35 1.01 11.97 -8.58
N PHE A 36 1.54 11.10 -9.43
CA PHE A 36 2.13 9.82 -9.04
C PHE A 36 3.64 9.92 -8.85
N ASP A 37 4.08 10.89 -8.05
CA ASP A 37 5.50 11.12 -7.78
C ASP A 37 6.06 10.03 -6.85
N PRO A 38 7.11 9.28 -7.24
CA PRO A 38 7.78 8.31 -6.38
C PRO A 38 8.25 8.89 -5.03
N ALA A 39 8.58 10.17 -4.96
CA ALA A 39 8.96 10.82 -3.69
C ALA A 39 7.80 10.82 -2.67
N HIS A 40 6.55 10.92 -3.13
CA HIS A 40 5.37 10.86 -2.24
C HIS A 40 5.19 9.44 -1.69
N ARG A 41 5.38 8.44 -2.57
CA ARG A 41 5.35 7.01 -2.19
C ARG A 41 6.41 6.68 -1.14
N ASP A 42 7.61 7.21 -1.32
CA ASP A 42 8.73 6.95 -0.43
C ASP A 42 8.50 7.62 0.94
N ARG A 43 7.98 8.85 0.98
CA ARG A 43 7.55 9.54 2.22
C ARG A 43 6.42 8.80 2.96
N MET A 44 5.44 8.27 2.23
CA MET A 44 4.38 7.46 2.85
C MET A 44 4.94 6.15 3.41
N ALA A 45 5.89 5.51 2.71
CA ALA A 45 6.54 4.31 3.21
C ALA A 45 7.29 4.55 4.54
N GLU A 46 7.94 5.71 4.69
CA GLU A 46 8.55 6.11 5.97
C GLU A 46 7.50 6.30 7.07
N THR A 47 6.35 6.92 6.73
CA THR A 47 5.22 7.06 7.66
C THR A 47 4.70 5.69 8.12
N ILE A 48 4.46 4.77 7.18
CA ILE A 48 3.95 3.41 7.46
C ILE A 48 4.87 2.68 8.44
N ARG A 49 6.20 2.77 8.26
CA ARG A 49 7.16 2.11 9.17
C ARG A 49 7.01 2.55 10.62
N ALA A 50 6.61 3.80 10.84
CA ALA A 50 6.45 4.35 12.17
C ALA A 50 5.05 4.15 12.78
N LEU A 51 4.08 3.59 12.03
CA LEU A 51 2.72 3.39 12.54
C LEU A 51 2.67 2.32 13.64
N LYS A 52 1.79 2.53 14.62
CA LYS A 52 1.57 1.58 15.73
C LYS A 52 0.49 0.54 15.42
N CYS A 53 -0.45 0.87 14.54
CA CYS A 53 -1.50 -0.01 14.04
C CYS A 53 -1.13 -0.58 12.65
N PRO A 54 -1.83 -1.64 12.19
CA PRO A 54 -1.80 -2.08 10.80
C PRO A 54 -2.03 -0.95 9.79
N ALA A 55 -1.34 -1.05 8.65
CA ALA A 55 -1.53 -0.19 7.50
C ALA A 55 -2.27 -0.94 6.39
N VAL A 56 -3.21 -0.24 5.74
CA VAL A 56 -3.79 -0.66 4.46
C VAL A 56 -3.05 0.11 3.37
N HIS A 57 -2.18 -0.57 2.62
CA HIS A 57 -1.42 0.02 1.53
C HIS A 57 -2.35 0.28 0.34
N TYR A 58 -2.54 1.55 -0.01
CA TYR A 58 -3.49 1.98 -1.04
C TYR A 58 -2.79 2.73 -2.18
N LYS A 59 -3.37 2.61 -3.39
CA LYS A 59 -2.82 3.11 -4.67
C LYS A 59 -1.41 2.60 -5.00
N VAL A 60 -1.06 1.39 -4.57
CA VAL A 60 0.25 0.80 -4.82
C VAL A 60 0.61 0.70 -6.31
N LEU A 61 -0.39 0.62 -7.20
CA LEU A 61 -0.24 0.54 -8.66
C LEU A 61 -0.26 1.91 -9.38
N ALA A 62 -0.27 3.03 -8.66
CA ALA A 62 -0.35 4.37 -9.27
C ALA A 62 -1.53 4.54 -10.27
N ALA A 63 -2.71 4.03 -9.88
CA ALA A 63 -3.88 3.94 -10.74
C ALA A 63 -3.60 3.28 -12.12
N GLY A 64 -2.84 2.18 -12.10
CA GLY A 64 -2.51 1.38 -13.29
C GLY A 64 -1.28 1.85 -14.07
N ARG A 65 -0.61 2.94 -13.63
CA ARG A 65 0.60 3.47 -14.31
C ARG A 65 1.86 2.67 -14.01
N THR A 66 1.89 1.94 -12.89
CA THR A 66 3.03 1.10 -12.51
C THR A 66 2.72 -0.37 -12.81
N PRO A 67 3.60 -1.10 -13.51
CA PRO A 67 3.43 -2.54 -13.72
C PRO A 67 3.28 -3.29 -12.38
N VAL A 68 2.35 -4.23 -12.33
CA VAL A 68 1.98 -4.96 -11.09
C VAL A 68 3.22 -5.54 -10.38
N GLY A 69 4.08 -6.26 -11.10
CA GLY A 69 5.28 -6.87 -10.51
C GLY A 69 6.26 -5.84 -9.95
N GLU A 70 6.39 -4.66 -10.56
CA GLU A 70 7.24 -3.57 -10.05
C GLU A 70 6.67 -2.99 -8.76
N ALA A 71 5.38 -2.66 -8.76
CA ALA A 71 4.70 -2.14 -7.58
C ALA A 71 4.77 -3.13 -6.40
N LEU A 72 4.53 -4.42 -6.65
CA LEU A 72 4.59 -5.47 -5.63
C LEU A 72 6.01 -5.65 -5.07
N ARG A 73 7.07 -5.53 -5.89
CA ARG A 73 8.46 -5.53 -5.39
C ARG A 73 8.74 -4.35 -4.46
N TYR A 74 8.19 -3.18 -4.76
CA TYR A 74 8.29 -2.04 -3.85
C TYR A 74 7.54 -2.32 -2.55
N VAL A 75 6.31 -2.81 -2.62
CA VAL A 75 5.50 -3.19 -1.45
C VAL A 75 6.23 -4.20 -0.57
N ALA A 76 6.84 -5.24 -1.14
CA ALA A 76 7.59 -6.26 -0.39
C ALA A 76 8.72 -5.68 0.47
N ARG A 77 9.28 -4.51 0.12
CA ARG A 77 10.33 -3.83 0.90
C ARG A 77 9.79 -3.02 2.08
N VAL A 78 8.49 -2.74 2.13
CA VAL A 78 7.87 -1.79 3.06
C VAL A 78 6.83 -2.46 3.95
N ILE A 79 6.09 -3.43 3.41
CA ILE A 79 4.99 -4.10 4.10
C ILE A 79 5.46 -4.76 5.39
N ARG A 80 4.66 -4.62 6.45
CA ARG A 80 4.90 -5.28 7.74
C ARG A 80 3.96 -6.47 7.89
N PRO A 81 4.25 -7.41 8.81
CA PRO A 81 3.46 -8.64 8.97
C PRO A 81 1.95 -8.47 9.14
N GLN A 82 1.54 -7.39 9.80
CA GLN A 82 0.15 -7.09 10.11
C GLN A 82 -0.57 -6.25 9.03
N ASP A 83 0.17 -5.78 8.03
CA ASP A 83 -0.35 -4.87 7.01
C ASP A 83 -1.07 -5.66 5.89
N VAL A 84 -1.90 -4.94 5.13
CA VAL A 84 -2.62 -5.49 3.97
C VAL A 84 -2.47 -4.57 2.77
N VAL A 85 -2.68 -5.10 1.57
CA VAL A 85 -2.62 -4.33 0.31
C VAL A 85 -4.00 -4.26 -0.32
N LEU A 86 -4.46 -3.04 -0.59
CA LEU A 86 -5.73 -2.78 -1.26
C LEU A 86 -5.48 -2.44 -2.73
N VAL A 87 -5.96 -3.33 -3.62
CA VAL A 87 -5.85 -3.16 -5.07
C VAL A 87 -7.25 -3.09 -5.67
N GLY A 88 -7.52 -2.04 -6.45
CA GLY A 88 -8.72 -1.93 -7.27
C GLY A 88 -8.48 -2.52 -8.66
N PHE A 89 -9.48 -3.21 -9.20
CA PHE A 89 -9.40 -3.87 -10.50
C PHE A 89 -10.47 -3.35 -11.45
N PHE A 90 -10.09 -3.15 -12.70
CA PHE A 90 -11.00 -3.07 -13.84
C PHE A 90 -10.57 -4.18 -14.80
N LEU A 91 -11.35 -5.25 -14.87
CA LEU A 91 -10.93 -6.48 -15.56
C LEU A 91 -10.79 -6.27 -17.07
N GLY A 92 -11.65 -5.43 -17.67
CA GLY A 92 -11.70 -5.25 -19.12
C GLY A 92 -11.79 -6.59 -19.83
N ASP A 93 -10.84 -6.83 -20.73
CA ASP A 93 -10.75 -8.06 -21.53
C ASP A 93 -9.93 -9.19 -20.85
N ASN A 94 -9.42 -8.96 -19.64
CA ASN A 94 -8.65 -9.96 -18.88
C ASN A 94 -9.44 -10.42 -17.64
N PRO A 95 -10.28 -11.47 -17.75
CA PRO A 95 -11.04 -12.00 -16.62
C PRO A 95 -10.13 -12.58 -15.52
N ASP A 96 -8.91 -12.98 -15.85
CA ASP A 96 -7.97 -13.63 -14.94
C ASP A 96 -7.05 -12.63 -14.20
N MET A 97 -7.22 -11.32 -14.42
CA MET A 97 -6.33 -10.27 -13.88
C MET A 97 -6.15 -10.34 -12.36
N ILE A 98 -7.23 -10.64 -11.63
CA ILE A 98 -7.18 -10.80 -10.17
C ILE A 98 -6.32 -12.00 -9.80
N GLN A 99 -6.57 -13.17 -10.43
CA GLN A 99 -5.81 -14.39 -10.16
C GLN A 99 -4.32 -14.21 -10.46
N GLN A 100 -3.98 -13.61 -11.61
CA GLN A 100 -2.61 -13.30 -12.00
C GLN A 100 -1.93 -12.36 -10.99
N THR A 101 -2.66 -11.35 -10.51
CA THR A 101 -2.13 -10.41 -9.50
C THR A 101 -1.92 -11.08 -8.14
N VAL A 102 -2.83 -11.97 -7.72
CA VAL A 102 -2.68 -12.77 -6.50
C VAL A 102 -1.46 -13.68 -6.60
N ALA A 103 -1.28 -14.39 -7.73
CA ALA A 103 -0.12 -15.25 -7.93
C ALA A 103 1.21 -14.46 -7.82
N LEU A 104 1.27 -13.25 -8.40
CA LEU A 104 2.43 -12.38 -8.25
C LEU A 104 2.62 -11.90 -6.81
N PHE A 105 1.53 -11.61 -6.09
CA PHE A 105 1.59 -11.22 -4.68
C PHE A 105 2.16 -12.34 -3.80
N GLU A 106 1.69 -13.56 -3.97
CA GLU A 106 2.17 -14.74 -3.25
C GLU A 106 3.65 -15.03 -3.55
N GLN A 107 4.10 -14.80 -4.78
CA GLN A 107 5.50 -14.97 -5.16
C GLN A 107 6.42 -13.87 -4.61
N ILE A 108 5.96 -12.62 -4.57
CA ILE A 108 6.83 -11.45 -4.32
C ILE A 108 6.70 -10.93 -2.89
N VAL A 109 5.47 -10.79 -2.39
CA VAL A 109 5.17 -10.06 -1.14
C VAL A 109 5.02 -11.02 0.03
N GLN A 110 4.35 -12.15 -0.15
CA GLN A 110 4.10 -13.10 0.94
C GLN A 110 5.39 -13.61 1.63
N PRO A 111 6.50 -13.88 0.93
CA PRO A 111 7.75 -14.28 1.57
C PRO A 111 8.33 -13.18 2.47
N ALA A 112 8.18 -11.90 2.09
CA ALA A 112 8.63 -10.77 2.90
C ALA A 112 7.83 -10.62 4.21
N VAL A 113 6.50 -10.80 4.13
CA VAL A 113 5.59 -10.80 5.28
C VAL A 113 5.93 -11.94 6.26
N GLN A 114 6.17 -13.14 5.73
CA GLN A 114 6.55 -14.31 6.53
C GLN A 114 7.91 -14.11 7.23
N ALA A 115 8.91 -13.58 6.52
CA ALA A 115 10.23 -13.30 7.09
C ALA A 115 10.16 -12.27 8.23
N GLY A 116 9.35 -11.22 8.07
CA GLY A 116 9.12 -10.23 9.13
C GLY A 116 8.41 -10.82 10.36
N SER A 117 7.46 -11.73 10.14
CA SER A 117 6.71 -12.39 11.22
C SER A 117 7.61 -13.25 12.11
N THR A 118 8.55 -13.98 11.51
CA THR A 118 9.50 -14.84 12.24
C THR A 118 10.44 -14.00 13.12
N LYS A 119 10.92 -12.86 12.62
CA LYS A 119 11.74 -11.92 13.41
C LYS A 119 10.98 -11.36 14.60
N ALA A 120 9.71 -11.00 14.44
CA ALA A 120 8.89 -10.47 15.53
C ALA A 120 8.70 -11.48 16.68
N ARG A 121 8.48 -12.78 16.35
CA ARG A 121 8.31 -13.84 17.37
C ARG A 121 9.63 -14.21 18.09
N GLY A 122 10.78 -14.08 17.41
CA GLY A 122 12.09 -14.35 18.00
C GLY A 122 12.56 -13.30 19.01
N GLY A 123 12.08 -12.06 18.90
CA GLY A 123 12.43 -10.95 19.80
C GLY A 123 11.68 -10.90 21.13
N GLN A 124 10.62 -11.69 21.31
CA GLN A 124 9.81 -11.73 22.54
C GLN A 124 10.31 -12.73 23.60
N ARG A 125 11.46 -13.38 23.39
CA ARG A 125 12.13 -14.20 24.43
C ARG A 125 13.31 -13.43 25.03
N LYS A 126 13.05 -12.51 25.95
CA LYS A 126 13.99 -12.05 26.98
C LYS A 126 13.21 -11.65 28.22
#